data_AF-A0A183KTW3-F1
#
_entry.id   AF-A0A183KTW3-F1
#
_cell.length_a   1.000
_cell.length_b   1.000
_cell.length_c   1.000
_cell.angle_alpha   90.00
_cell.angle_beta   90.00
_cell.angle_gamma   90.00
#
_symmetry.space_group_name_H-M   'P 1'
#
loop_
_entity.id
_entity.type
_entity.pdbx_description
1 polymer ?
#
loop_
_entity_poly.entity_id
_entity_poly.type
_entity_poly.pdbx_seq_one_letter_code
_entity_poly.pdbx_strand_id
1 'polypeptide(L)'
;MINTVIQIPIVKTSSKKSSLISNIVEDVKSIMEKLTEFPIPSIASVNGPAVAGGCQLVAACDLAISAKSAIFSASSIKLGLFCSTPGVSLVRAIGLRAANELLLT
;
A
#
# COMPACT_ATOMS: atom_id res chain seq x y z
N MET A 1 -19.76 15.22 -12.98
CA MET A 1 -18.48 14.98 -13.70
C MET A 1 -17.40 14.51 -12.71
N ILE A 2 -17.57 13.35 -12.07
CA ILE A 2 -16.57 12.77 -11.16
C ILE A 2 -16.44 11.30 -11.58
N ASN A 3 -15.61 11.04 -12.59
CA ASN A 3 -15.51 9.75 -13.26
C ASN A 3 -14.07 9.24 -13.23
N THR A 4 -13.45 9.27 -12.05
CA THR A 4 -12.10 8.73 -11.82
C THR A 4 -12.16 7.66 -10.74
N VAL A 5 -12.93 6.60 -11.05
CA VAL A 5 -12.67 5.28 -10.48
C VAL A 5 -11.31 4.87 -11.03
N ILE A 6 -10.31 4.84 -10.15
CA ILE A 6 -8.96 4.45 -10.50
C ILE A 6 -9.02 3.02 -11.04
N GLN A 7 -8.88 2.87 -12.35
CA GLN A 7 -8.36 1.65 -12.92
C GLN A 7 -6.90 1.55 -12.48
N ILE A 8 -6.69 1.00 -11.29
CA ILE A 8 -5.39 0.44 -10.92
C ILE A 8 -5.08 -0.55 -12.06
N PRO A 9 -3.98 -0.42 -12.81
CA PRO A 9 -3.65 -1.42 -13.81
C PRO A 9 -3.50 -2.75 -13.08
N ILE A 10 -4.49 -3.64 -13.26
CA ILE A 10 -4.47 -4.99 -12.71
C ILE A 10 -3.35 -5.70 -13.46
N VAL A 11 -2.17 -5.75 -12.85
CA VAL A 11 -1.03 -6.52 -13.36
C VAL A 11 -1.46 -7.99 -13.44
N LYS A 12 -1.63 -8.50 -14.67
CA LYS A 12 -1.92 -9.91 -14.93
C LYS A 12 -0.67 -10.72 -14.60
N THR A 13 -0.64 -11.34 -13.42
CA THR A 13 0.47 -12.20 -12.97
C THR A 13 0.43 -13.55 -13.67
N SER A 14 1.48 -13.86 -14.44
CA SER A 14 1.70 -15.14 -15.13
C SER A 14 2.64 -16.04 -14.31
N SER A 15 2.23 -17.28 -14.03
CA SER A 15 2.84 -18.18 -13.03
C SER A 15 4.01 -19.04 -13.56
N LYS A 16 5.16 -19.10 -12.85
CA LYS A 16 6.22 -20.13 -13.02
C LYS A 16 7.17 -20.29 -11.82
N LYS A 17 7.34 -21.52 -11.29
CA LYS A 17 7.24 -21.96 -9.87
C LYS A 17 8.49 -21.94 -8.92
N SER A 18 9.64 -21.31 -9.20
CA SER A 18 10.75 -21.27 -8.20
C SER A 18 11.57 -19.97 -8.12
N SER A 19 11.59 -19.15 -9.17
CA SER A 19 12.08 -17.77 -9.19
C SER A 19 10.97 -16.73 -8.90
N LEU A 20 9.82 -17.18 -8.41
CA LEU A 20 8.63 -16.35 -8.23
C LEU A 20 8.76 -15.28 -7.16
N ILE A 21 9.42 -15.62 -6.05
CA ILE A 21 9.39 -14.76 -4.87
C ILE A 21 10.15 -13.45 -5.13
N SER A 22 11.30 -13.51 -5.80
CA SER A 22 12.04 -12.32 -6.21
C SER A 22 11.23 -11.48 -7.19
N ASN A 23 10.65 -12.11 -8.21
CA ASN A 23 9.88 -11.41 -9.23
C ASN A 23 8.63 -10.73 -8.65
N ILE A 24 7.93 -11.39 -7.72
CA ILE A 24 6.75 -10.83 -7.05
C ILE A 24 7.12 -9.62 -6.18
N VAL A 25 8.22 -9.69 -5.44
CA VAL A 25 8.68 -8.57 -4.61
C VAL A 25 9.08 -7.39 -5.49
N GLU A 26 9.74 -7.64 -6.61
CA GLU A 26 10.10 -6.62 -7.61
C GLU A 26 8.87 -6.00 -8.29
N ASP A 27 7.88 -6.83 -8.66
CA ASP A 27 6.63 -6.37 -9.26
C ASP A 27 5.85 -5.45 -8.31
N VAL A 28 5.70 -5.84 -7.04
CA VAL A 28 5.02 -5.03 -6.03
C VAL A 28 5.75 -3.71 -5.81
N LYS A 29 7.08 -3.73 -5.76
CA LYS A 29 7.88 -2.51 -5.66
C LYS A 29 7.66 -1.60 -6.87
N SER A 30 7.73 -2.14 -8.08
CA SER A 30 7.53 -1.36 -9.32
C SER A 30 6.14 -0.73 -9.40
N ILE A 31 5.11 -1.43 -8.92
CA ILE A 31 3.74 -0.88 -8.86
C ILE A 31 3.68 0.31 -7.92
N MET A 32 4.28 0.22 -6.74
CA MET A 32 4.27 1.30 -5.75
C MET A 32 5.07 2.53 -6.23
N GLU A 33 6.19 2.32 -6.92
CA GLU A 33 6.99 3.39 -7.52
C GLU A 33 6.19 4.10 -8.63
N LYS A 34 5.57 3.34 -9.55
CA LYS A 34 4.73 3.91 -10.61
C LYS A 34 3.53 4.68 -10.09
N LEU A 35 2.97 4.29 -8.95
CA LEU A 35 1.87 4.99 -8.30
C LEU A 35 2.34 6.34 -7.74
N THR A 36 3.57 6.39 -7.20
CA THR A 36 4.16 7.61 -6.64
C THR A 36 4.60 8.59 -7.75
N GLU A 37 5.05 8.08 -8.90
CA GLU A 37 5.48 8.89 -10.05
C GLU A 37 4.34 9.22 -11.02
N PHE A 38 3.10 8.90 -10.67
CA PHE A 38 1.97 9.03 -11.58
C PHE A 38 1.67 10.51 -11.86
N PRO A 39 1.51 10.93 -13.15
CA PRO A 39 1.37 12.34 -13.51
C PRO A 39 0.00 12.96 -13.16
N ILE A 40 -0.92 12.17 -12.63
CA ILE A 40 -2.30 12.56 -12.28
C ILE A 40 -2.50 12.26 -10.79
N PRO A 41 -3.21 13.10 -10.02
CA PRO A 41 -3.47 12.83 -8.61
C PRO A 41 -4.19 11.48 -8.40
N SER A 42 -3.63 10.69 -7.49
CA SER A 42 -4.11 9.37 -7.10
C SER A 42 -4.92 9.44 -5.80
N ILE A 43 -6.06 8.73 -5.77
CA ILE A 43 -7.02 8.73 -4.65
C ILE A 43 -7.36 7.30 -4.21
N ALA A 44 -6.94 6.90 -3.02
CA ALA A 44 -7.35 5.62 -2.43
C ALA A 44 -8.76 5.71 -1.84
N SER A 45 -9.68 4.85 -2.29
CA SER A 45 -10.99 4.65 -1.63
C SER A 45 -10.96 3.36 -0.81
N VAL A 46 -11.07 3.47 0.50
CA VAL A 46 -10.93 2.35 1.44
C VAL A 46 -12.27 2.01 2.07
N ASN A 47 -12.86 0.89 1.64
CA ASN A 47 -14.19 0.44 2.07
C ASN A 47 -14.14 -0.82 2.97
N GLY A 48 -13.06 -0.99 3.74
CA GLY A 48 -12.87 -2.17 4.57
C GLY A 48 -11.45 -2.25 5.15
N PRO A 49 -11.02 -3.42 5.63
CA PRO A 49 -9.70 -3.57 6.22
C PRO A 49 -8.58 -3.39 5.18
N ALA A 50 -7.68 -2.45 5.43
CA ALA A 50 -6.41 -2.27 4.73
C ALA A 50 -5.28 -2.75 5.67
N VAL A 51 -4.66 -3.87 5.34
CA VAL A 51 -3.66 -4.53 6.19
C VAL A 51 -2.36 -4.78 5.41
N ALA A 52 -1.22 -4.67 6.09
CA ALA A 52 0.11 -4.92 5.53
C ALA A 52 0.37 -4.11 4.25
N GLY A 53 0.49 -4.77 3.09
CA GLY A 53 0.69 -4.10 1.80
C GLY A 53 -0.45 -3.17 1.39
N GLY A 54 -1.66 -3.37 1.91
CA GLY A 54 -2.79 -2.46 1.69
C GLY A 54 -2.56 -1.09 2.32
N CYS A 55 -1.96 -1.03 3.52
CA CYS A 55 -1.58 0.24 4.15
C CYS A 55 -0.52 0.97 3.34
N GLN A 56 0.43 0.24 2.75
CA GLN A 56 1.46 0.82 1.90
C GLN A 56 0.85 1.48 0.66
N LEU A 57 -0.10 0.80 0.02
CA LEU A 57 -0.77 1.29 -1.18
C LEU A 57 -1.54 2.58 -0.88
N VAL A 58 -2.30 2.60 0.22
CA VAL A 58 -3.06 3.78 0.64
C VAL A 58 -2.12 4.95 0.96
N ALA A 59 -1.00 4.68 1.65
CA ALA A 59 -0.02 5.70 2.01
C ALA A 59 0.81 6.21 0.82
N ALA A 60 0.80 5.49 -0.31
CA ALA A 60 1.45 5.91 -1.55
C ALA A 60 0.54 6.78 -2.44
N CYS A 61 -0.77 6.84 -2.17
CA CYS A 61 -1.68 7.73 -2.89
C CYS A 61 -1.60 9.16 -2.36
N ASP A 62 -1.92 10.15 -3.21
CA ASP A 62 -1.95 11.56 -2.83
C ASP A 62 -3.08 11.87 -1.85
N LEU A 63 -4.24 11.23 -2.04
CA LEU A 63 -5.40 11.36 -1.17
C LEU A 63 -5.94 9.98 -0.78
N ALA A 64 -6.48 9.87 0.43
CA ALA A 64 -7.16 8.68 0.90
C ALA A 64 -8.53 9.05 1.48
N ILE A 65 -9.56 8.36 1.05
CA ILE A 65 -10.94 8.49 1.55
C ILE A 65 -11.32 7.14 2.15
N SER A 66 -11.58 7.11 3.45
CA SER A 66 -11.97 5.90 4.16
C SER A 66 -13.44 5.92 4.55
N ALA A 67 -14.09 4.76 4.43
CA ALA A 67 -15.37 4.51 5.06
C ALA A 67 -15.17 4.44 6.59
N LYS A 68 -16.23 4.73 7.36
CA LYS A 68 -16.20 4.58 8.83
C LYS A 68 -15.88 3.16 9.30
N SER A 69 -16.14 2.17 8.45
CA SER A 69 -15.83 0.75 8.70
C SER A 69 -14.40 0.35 8.32
N ALA A 70 -13.60 1.26 7.75
CA ALA A 70 -12.24 0.96 7.36
C ALA A 70 -11.34 0.76 8.58
N ILE A 71 -10.48 -0.26 8.52
CA ILE A 71 -9.51 -0.58 9.57
C ILE A 71 -8.13 -0.60 8.93
N PHE A 72 -7.18 0.11 9.51
CA PHE A 72 -5.79 0.15 9.03
C PHE A 72 -4.88 -0.57 10.02
N SER A 73 -4.03 -1.48 9.53
CA SER A 73 -3.00 -2.09 10.36
C SER A 73 -1.76 -2.47 9.55
N ALA A 74 -0.57 -2.14 10.07
CA ALA A 74 0.71 -2.41 9.41
C ALA A 74 1.59 -3.39 10.22
N SER A 75 0.94 -4.22 11.05
CA SER A 75 1.55 -5.13 12.02
C SER A 75 2.11 -6.41 11.38
N SER A 76 3.04 -6.28 10.44
CA SER A 76 3.81 -7.42 9.92
C SER A 76 4.79 -7.98 10.97
N ILE A 77 5.09 -7.18 12.01
CA ILE A 77 6.03 -7.51 13.07
C ILE A 77 5.55 -8.70 13.93
N LYS A 78 4.23 -8.89 14.07
CA LYS A 78 3.65 -10.07 14.73
C LYS A 78 3.98 -11.38 14.03
N LEU A 79 4.30 -11.33 12.73
CA LEU A 79 4.74 -12.47 11.93
C LEU A 79 6.27 -12.58 11.85
N GLY A 80 7.01 -11.75 12.61
CA GLY A 80 8.47 -11.69 12.55
C GLY A 80 9.01 -11.02 11.28
N LEU A 81 8.16 -10.32 10.52
CA LEU A 81 8.51 -9.68 9.26
C LEU A 81 8.54 -8.16 9.42
N PHE A 82 9.73 -7.57 9.21
CA PHE A 82 9.86 -6.13 9.13
C PHE A 82 9.67 -5.66 7.70
N CYS A 83 8.56 -4.98 7.42
CA CYS A 83 8.39 -4.30 6.14
C CYS A 83 9.05 -2.92 6.23
N SER A 84 10.30 -2.82 5.77
CA SER A 84 11.05 -1.56 5.70
C SER A 84 10.51 -0.58 4.65
N THR A 85 9.91 -1.10 3.58
CA THR A 85 9.35 -0.32 2.46
C THR A 85 8.11 0.53 2.82
N PRO A 86 7.09 0.06 3.57
CA PRO A 86 5.94 0.88 3.96
C PRO A 86 6.24 1.88 5.07
N GLY A 87 7.34 1.72 5.82
CA GLY A 87 7.64 2.61 6.95
C GLY A 87 7.76 4.07 6.52
N VAL A 88 8.43 4.33 5.38
CA VAL A 88 8.64 5.69 4.89
C VAL A 88 7.34 6.33 4.39
N SER A 89 6.52 5.59 3.63
CA SER A 89 5.24 6.13 3.13
C SER A 89 4.24 6.35 4.25
N LEU A 90 4.14 5.43 5.21
CA LEU A 90 3.27 5.59 6.38
C LEU A 90 3.70 6.78 7.25
N VAL A 91 4.99 6.92 7.56
CA VAL A 91 5.49 8.06 8.34
C VAL A 91 5.20 9.38 7.63
N ARG A 92 5.28 9.43 6.29
CA ARG A 92 4.92 10.62 5.50
C ARG A 92 3.42 10.93 5.52
N ALA A 93 2.56 9.90 5.51
CA ALA A 93 1.12 10.07 5.44
C ALA A 93 0.48 10.47 6.79
N ILE A 94 0.92 9.87 7.90
CA ILE A 94 0.27 10.02 9.23
C ILE A 94 1.20 10.51 10.33
N GLY A 95 2.48 10.77 10.02
CA GLY A 95 3.50 11.19 10.97
C GLY A 95 4.12 10.03 11.76
N LEU A 96 5.29 10.29 12.35
CA LEU A 96 6.12 9.26 12.98
C LEU A 96 5.43 8.55 14.15
N ARG A 97 4.71 9.30 15.00
CA ARG A 97 4.12 8.73 16.23
C ARG A 97 3.00 7.73 15.91
N ALA A 98 2.08 8.10 15.04
CA ALA A 98 0.98 7.24 14.61
C ALA A 98 1.48 6.07 13.75
N ALA A 99 2.49 6.30 12.90
CA ALA A 99 3.10 5.22 12.13
C ALA A 99 3.79 4.19 13.03
N ASN A 100 4.52 4.62 14.05
CA ASN A 100 5.16 3.71 15.01
C ASN A 100 4.13 2.88 15.79
N GLU A 101 2.99 3.47 16.15
CA GLU A 101 1.90 2.71 16.77
C GLU A 101 1.42 1.60 15.82
N LEU A 102 1.11 1.92 14.56
CA LEU A 102 0.64 0.92 13.58
C LEU A 102 1.68 -0.14 13.19
N LEU A 103 2.98 0.16 13.30
CA LEU A 103 4.08 -0.72 12.90
C LEU A 103 4.60 -1.59 14.05
N LEU A 104 4.57 -1.08 15.29
CA LEU A 104 5.17 -1.73 16.45
C LEU A 104 4.14 -2.43 17.35
N THR A 105 2.84 -2.19 17.17
CA THR A 105 1.77 -2.80 17.96
C THR A 105 0.90 -3.77 17.16
#